data_AF-A0A351MP39-F1
#
_entry.id   AF-A0A351MP39-F1
#
_cell.length_a   1.000
_cell.length_b   1.000
_cell.length_c   1.000
_cell.angle_alpha   90.00
_cell.angle_beta   90.00
_cell.angle_gamma   90.00
#
_symmetry.space_group_name_H-M   'P 1'
#
loop_
_entity.id
_entity.type
_entity.pdbx_description
1 polymer ?
#
loop_
_entity_poly.entity_id
_entity_poly.type
_entity_poly.pdbx_seq_one_letter_code
_entity_poly.pdbx_strand_id
1 'polypeptide(L)'
;MPYTLGLTSEILARTQPTIYDLVVALAAGAAGAYAMVDARVSGSLPGVAIAVSLVPPLAASGLCLGAGQEQLAAGAMILFLANFVAIQLAASTV
;
A
#
# COMPACT_ATOMS: atom_id res chain seq x y z
N MET A 1 -12.06 17.60 -24.21
CA MET A 1 -11.67 16.28 -23.70
C MET A 1 -12.23 16.13 -22.29
N PRO A 2 -13.36 15.44 -22.08
CA PRO A 2 -13.96 15.35 -20.76
C PRO A 2 -13.28 14.22 -19.99
N TYR A 3 -12.27 14.55 -19.19
CA TYR A 3 -11.80 13.68 -18.11
C TYR A 3 -12.83 13.75 -16.96
N THR A 4 -14.03 13.25 -17.21
CA THR A 4 -14.94 12.90 -16.12
C THR A 4 -14.48 11.53 -15.63
N LEU A 5 -13.35 11.50 -14.92
CA LEU A 5 -13.07 10.37 -14.04
C LEU A 5 -14.13 10.40 -12.94
N GLY A 6 -15.27 9.79 -13.21
CA GLY A 6 -16.09 9.26 -12.14
C GLY A 6 -15.18 8.30 -11.37
N LEU A 7 -14.74 8.72 -10.19
CA LEU A 7 -13.98 7.87 -9.28
C LEU A 7 -14.72 6.54 -9.17
N THR A 8 -14.09 5.48 -9.67
CA THR A 8 -14.69 4.16 -9.66
C THR A 8 -14.80 3.69 -8.22
N SER A 9 -15.79 2.86 -7.92
CA SER A 9 -15.99 2.26 -6.59
C SER A 9 -14.71 1.61 -6.05
N GLU A 10 -13.87 1.05 -6.93
CA GLU A 10 -12.56 0.47 -6.59
C GLU A 10 -11.54 1.50 -6.09
N ILE A 11 -11.51 2.72 -6.66
CA ILE A 11 -10.63 3.80 -6.19
C ILE A 11 -11.11 4.32 -4.84
N LEU A 12 -12.43 4.50 -4.69
CA LEU A 12 -13.05 4.86 -3.42
C LEU A 12 -12.78 3.84 -2.32
N ALA A 13 -12.81 2.54 -2.64
CA ALA A 13 -12.48 1.48 -1.68
C ALA A 13 -11.02 1.56 -1.18
N ARG A 14 -10.10 2.15 -1.95
CA ARG A 14 -8.69 2.36 -1.55
C ARG A 14 -8.45 3.64 -0.74
N THR A 15 -9.50 4.45 -0.53
CA THR A 15 -9.45 5.68 0.29
C THR A 15 -9.97 5.49 1.71
N GLN A 16 -10.57 4.33 2.00
CA GLN A 16 -11.01 3.93 3.34
C GLN A 16 -10.03 2.91 3.92
N PRO A 17 -8.98 3.36 4.62
CA PRO A 17 -8.04 2.44 5.24
C PRO A 17 -8.74 1.52 6.24
N THR A 18 -8.45 0.22 6.16
CA THR A 18 -8.98 -0.78 7.10
C THR A 18 -7.85 -1.38 7.95
N ILE A 19 -8.21 -1.91 9.12
CA ILE A 19 -7.26 -2.62 9.99
C ILE A 19 -6.70 -3.87 9.28
N TYR A 20 -7.46 -4.47 8.35
CA TYR A 20 -7.01 -5.63 7.58
C TYR A 20 -5.81 -5.30 6.69
N ASP A 21 -5.76 -4.11 6.10
CA ASP A 21 -4.61 -3.67 5.30
C ASP A 21 -3.33 -3.63 6.14
N LEU A 22 -3.44 -3.20 7.40
CA LEU A 22 -2.33 -3.14 8.35
C LEU A 22 -1.81 -4.54 8.72
N VAL A 23 -2.71 -5.51 8.93
CA VAL A 23 -2.34 -6.90 9.23
C VAL A 23 -1.59 -7.52 8.06
N VAL A 24 -2.08 -7.29 6.83
CA VAL A 24 -1.43 -7.78 5.61
C VAL A 24 -0.05 -7.13 5.43
N ALA A 25 0.06 -5.82 5.68
CA ALA A 25 1.34 -5.10 5.62
C ALA A 25 2.37 -5.63 6.64
N LEU A 26 1.95 -5.90 7.88
CA LEU A 26 2.81 -6.50 8.91
C LEU A 26 3.28 -7.91 8.52
N ALA A 27 2.38 -8.76 8.02
CA ALA A 27 2.73 -10.11 7.57
C ALA A 27 3.70 -10.07 6.37
N ALA A 28 3.48 -9.16 5.42
CA ALA A 28 4.38 -8.96 4.28
C ALA A 28 5.77 -8.47 4.71
N GLY A 29 5.85 -7.54 5.68
CA GLY A 29 7.12 -7.08 6.25
C GLY A 29 7.88 -8.19 6.96
N ALA A 30 7.21 -8.99 7.79
CA ALA A 30 7.83 -10.13 8.47
C ALA A 30 8.32 -11.20 7.49
N ALA A 31 7.52 -11.55 6.48
CA ALA A 31 7.91 -12.48 5.42
C ALA A 31 9.08 -11.93 4.59
N GLY A 32 9.11 -10.62 4.33
CA GLY A 32 10.19 -9.94 3.63
C GLY A 32 11.52 -10.01 4.36
N ALA A 33 11.52 -9.69 5.65
CA ALA A 33 12.73 -9.78 6.45
C ALA A 33 13.22 -11.22 6.62
N TYR A 34 12.32 -12.19 6.83
CA TYR A 34 12.71 -13.60 6.89
C TYR A 34 13.35 -14.08 5.57
N ALA A 35 12.78 -13.70 4.42
CA ALA A 35 13.33 -14.06 3.12
C ALA A 35 14.69 -13.40 2.81
N MET A 36 15.01 -12.27 3.45
CA MET A 36 16.34 -11.66 3.33
C MET A 36 17.41 -12.43 4.09
N VAL A 37 17.04 -13.13 5.18
CA VAL A 37 17.97 -13.86 6.03
C VAL A 37 18.15 -15.32 5.57
N ASP A 38 17.12 -15.95 4.99
CA ASP A 38 17.22 -17.33 4.48
C ASP A 38 17.52 -17.35 2.98
N ALA A 39 18.77 -17.70 2.62
CA ALA A 39 19.24 -17.81 1.23
C ALA A 39 18.49 -18.85 0.37
N ARG A 40 17.67 -19.72 0.96
CA ARG A 40 16.82 -20.68 0.23
C ARG A 40 15.48 -20.08 -0.18
N VAL A 41 15.08 -18.95 0.41
CA VAL A 41 13.82 -18.28 0.11
C VAL A 41 14.08 -17.17 -0.90
N SER A 42 13.35 -17.16 -2.01
CA SER A 42 13.49 -16.09 -2.99
C SER A 42 12.90 -14.79 -2.45
N GLY A 43 13.74 -13.78 -2.21
CA GLY A 43 13.31 -12.43 -1.81
C GLY A 43 12.38 -11.72 -2.80
N SER A 44 12.17 -12.30 -4.00
CA SER A 44 11.22 -11.79 -4.99
C SER A 44 9.76 -11.89 -4.53
N LEU A 45 9.38 -12.94 -3.80
CA LEU A 45 7.99 -13.18 -3.41
C LEU A 45 7.47 -12.15 -2.41
N PRO A 46 8.19 -11.83 -1.30
CA PRO A 46 7.78 -10.74 -0.42
C PRO A 46 7.88 -9.37 -1.08
N GLY A 47 8.87 -9.16 -1.95
CA GLY A 47 9.02 -7.92 -2.72
C GLY A 47 7.79 -7.60 -3.57
N VAL A 48 7.22 -8.62 -4.23
CA VAL A 48 5.94 -8.48 -4.98
C VAL A 48 4.79 -8.15 -4.05
N ALA A 49 4.68 -8.80 -2.88
CA ALA A 49 3.62 -8.54 -1.91
C ALA A 49 3.66 -7.10 -1.37
N ILE A 50 4.87 -6.59 -1.07
CA ILE A 50 5.10 -5.21 -0.64
C ILE A 50 4.68 -4.23 -1.76
N ALA A 51 5.11 -4.48 -3.00
CA ALA A 51 4.77 -3.63 -4.14
C ALA A 51 3.24 -3.60 -4.38
N VAL A 52 2.56 -4.75 -4.33
CA VAL A 52 1.10 -4.84 -4.49
C VAL A 52 0.36 -4.10 -3.37
N SER A 53 0.91 -4.02 -2.16
CA SER A 53 0.31 -3.30 -1.03
C SER A 53 0.52 -1.78 -1.08
N LEU A 54 1.55 -1.30 -1.78
CA LEU A 54 1.95 0.13 -1.80
C LEU A 54 1.57 0.85 -3.10
N VAL A 55 1.70 0.19 -4.25
CA VAL A 55 1.47 0.83 -5.56
C VAL A 55 0.02 1.31 -5.73
N PRO A 56 -1.03 0.50 -5.43
CA PRO A 56 -2.42 0.93 -5.58
C PRO A 56 -2.81 2.15 -4.73
N PRO A 57 -2.53 2.24 -3.41
CA PRO A 57 -2.89 3.42 -2.63
C PRO A 57 -2.11 4.67 -3.06
N LEU A 58 -0.83 4.53 -3.45
CA LEU A 58 -0.06 5.66 -3.97
C LEU A 58 -0.62 6.17 -5.30
N ALA A 59 -0.98 5.26 -6.21
CA ALA A 59 -1.63 5.62 -7.48
C ALA A 59 -3.00 6.27 -7.26
N ALA A 60 -3.82 5.73 -6.35
CA ALA A 60 -5.11 6.31 -5.98
C ALA A 60 -4.95 7.73 -5.40
N SER A 61 -3.95 7.95 -4.54
CA SER A 61 -3.62 9.28 -4.02
C SER A 61 -3.29 10.25 -5.15
N GLY A 62 -2.41 9.87 -6.09
CA GLY A 62 -2.03 10.72 -7.23
C GLY A 62 -3.20 11.06 -8.15
N LEU A 63 -4.07 10.07 -8.43
CA LEU A 63 -5.28 10.28 -9.23
C LEU A 63 -6.27 11.23 -8.54
N CYS A 64 -6.46 11.11 -7.22
CA CYS A 64 -7.35 11.98 -6.46
C CYS A 64 -6.84 13.42 -6.39
N LEU A 65 -5.52 13.62 -6.25
CA LEU A 65 -4.90 14.95 -6.33
C LEU A 65 -5.09 15.58 -7.71
N GLY A 66 -4.85 14.81 -8.77
CA GLY A 66 -5.06 15.28 -10.15
C GLY A 66 -6.53 15.60 -10.47
N ALA A 67 -7.48 15.00 -9.75
CA ALA A 67 -8.91 15.26 -9.85
C ALA A 67 -9.41 16.40 -8.95
N GLY A 68 -8.53 17.06 -8.17
CA GLY A 68 -8.89 18.11 -7.21
C GLY A 68 -9.64 17.61 -5.98
N GLN A 69 -9.59 16.30 -5.70
CA GLN A 69 -10.23 15.65 -4.55
C GLN A 69 -9.23 15.45 -3.41
N GLU A 70 -8.77 16.56 -2.83
CA GLU A 70 -7.75 16.62 -1.78
C GLU A 70 -8.04 15.71 -0.57
N GLN A 71 -9.32 15.61 -0.16
CA GLN A 71 -9.70 14.82 1.00
C GLN A 71 -9.57 13.30 0.76
N LEU A 72 -9.92 12.83 -0.45
CA LEU A 72 -9.75 11.43 -0.83
C LEU A 72 -8.27 11.09 -1.06
N ALA A 73 -7.52 12.02 -1.64
CA ALA A 73 -6.08 11.90 -1.78
C ALA A 73 -5.39 11.72 -0.42
N ALA A 74 -5.75 12.53 0.57
CA ALA A 74 -5.21 12.42 1.92
C ALA A 74 -5.51 11.04 2.55
N GLY A 75 -6.72 10.50 2.38
CA GLY A 75 -7.08 9.16 2.86
C GLY A 75 -6.24 8.04 2.24
N ALA A 76 -6.06 8.05 0.91
CA ALA A 76 -5.21 7.08 0.21
C ALA A 76 -3.72 7.23 0.60
N MET A 77 -3.24 8.47 0.80
CA MET A 77 -1.88 8.74 1.25
C MET A 77 -1.63 8.23 2.67
N ILE A 78 -2.59 8.39 3.59
CA ILE A 78 -2.52 7.83 4.94
C ILE A 78 -2.43 6.30 4.87
N LEU A 79 -3.22 5.65 4.01
CA LEU A 79 -3.15 4.20 3.84
C LEU A 79 -1.78 3.75 3.30
N PHE A 80 -1.24 4.46 2.31
CA PHE A 80 0.12 4.21 1.81
C PHE A 80 1.17 4.33 2.93
N LEU A 81 1.13 5.41 3.71
CA LEU A 81 2.07 5.64 4.81
C LEU A 81 1.92 4.59 5.91
N ALA A 82 0.70 4.21 6.27
CA ALA A 82 0.44 3.18 7.26
C ALA A 82 1.04 1.83 6.84
N ASN A 83 0.80 1.41 5.60
CA ASN A 83 1.38 0.18 5.04
C ASN A 83 2.91 0.25 5.00
N PHE A 84 3.47 1.38 4.57
CA PHE A 84 4.92 1.59 4.51
C PHE A 84 5.58 1.49 5.89
N VAL A 85 5.04 2.20 6.88
CA VAL A 85 5.56 2.18 8.26
C VAL A 85 5.42 0.79 8.87
N ALA A 86 4.29 0.11 8.67
CA ALA A 86 4.07 -1.24 9.19
C ALA A 86 5.09 -2.24 8.63
N ILE A 87 5.34 -2.21 7.31
CA ILE A 87 6.35 -3.07 6.67
C ILE A 87 7.74 -2.79 7.23
N GLN A 88 8.13 -1.51 7.36
CA GLN A 88 9.44 -1.14 7.91
C GLN A 88 9.61 -1.55 9.37
N LEU A 89 8.58 -1.35 10.21
CA LEU A 89 8.62 -1.76 11.61
C LEU A 89 8.73 -3.28 11.74
N ALA A 90 7.89 -4.03 11.03
CA ALA A 90 7.95 -5.49 11.03
C ALA A 90 9.31 -6.01 10.56
N ALA A 91 9.87 -5.41 9.50
CA ALA A 91 11.17 -5.81 8.99
C ALA A 91 12.32 -5.50 9.97
N SER A 92 12.22 -4.41 10.73
CA SER A 92 13.24 -4.03 11.73
C SER A 92 13.28 -4.94 12.98
N THR A 93 12.22 -5.71 13.23
CA THR A 93 12.13 -6.61 14.40
C THR A 93 12.73 -8.00 14.17
N VAL A 94 13.13 -8.31 12.94
CA VAL A 94 13.73 -9.59 12.52
C VAL A 94 15.23 -9.40 12.32
#